data_AF-X6LL69-F1
#
_entry.id   AF-X6LL69-F1
#
_cell.length_a   1.000
_cell.length_b   1.000
_cell.length_c   1.000
_cell.angle_alpha   90.00
_cell.angle_beta   90.00
_cell.angle_gamma   90.00
#
_symmetry.space_group_name_H-M   'P 1'
#
loop_
_entity.id
_entity.type
_entity.pdbx_description
1 polymer ?
#
loop_
_entity_poly.entity_id
_entity_poly.type
_entity_poly.pdbx_seq_one_letter_code
_entity_poly.pdbx_strand_id
1 'polypeptide(L)'
;MGCNQSHDSEDANTTQKGAGNQSIDSNKEEVENEQEKVGEVIEEVIEEEYEIPQTGKMNVVTSDNHFEYLLQYGKEHNLTIVADFFDLYCGPCKLIAPYYEQLAPIYNDILFIKVDIDKANETTQKMELDSLPTFAAFENGAELTTVKTRLKMAEEQKLKDFCDLFKSLLFYIIVKIVEIRKRKLTLIVFHLFKRLKYLLSHKKTVLKRKKIEN
;
A
#
# COMPACT_ATOMS: atom_id res chain seq x y z
N MET A 1 -2.57 8.21 -77.02
CA MET A 1 -2.16 6.79 -77.12
C MET A 1 -1.53 6.39 -75.78
N GLY A 2 -1.88 5.22 -75.23
CA GLY A 2 -1.71 4.91 -73.80
C GLY A 2 -0.61 3.91 -73.41
N CYS A 3 -0.80 3.36 -72.20
CA CYS A 3 -0.15 2.22 -71.51
C CYS A 3 1.33 2.42 -71.14
N ASN A 4 1.92 1.87 -70.06
CA ASN A 4 1.54 1.06 -68.87
C ASN A 4 2.81 1.01 -67.97
N GLN A 5 2.71 0.96 -66.62
CA GLN A 5 3.03 -0.19 -65.71
C GLN A 5 4.34 -0.96 -66.04
N SER A 6 5.23 -1.42 -65.15
CA SER A 6 5.25 -1.75 -63.69
C SER A 6 6.61 -2.40 -63.33
N HIS A 7 6.94 -2.49 -62.02
CA HIS A 7 7.72 -3.56 -61.33
C HIS A 7 9.22 -3.76 -61.68
N ASP A 8 10.16 -4.20 -60.83
CA ASP A 8 10.21 -4.64 -59.42
C ASP A 8 11.69 -4.77 -58.97
N SER A 9 11.87 -4.79 -57.64
CA SER A 9 12.90 -5.49 -56.81
C SER A 9 14.40 -5.10 -56.88
N GLU A 10 14.93 -4.82 -55.68
CA GLU A 10 16.33 -4.58 -55.34
C GLU A 10 17.12 -5.87 -55.03
N ASP A 11 18.40 -5.82 -55.38
CA ASP A 11 19.43 -6.85 -55.27
C ASP A 11 20.28 -6.74 -53.98
N ALA A 12 20.85 -7.90 -53.59
CA ALA A 12 22.24 -8.11 -53.14
C ALA A 12 22.74 -7.62 -51.75
N ASN A 13 23.75 -8.20 -51.06
CA ASN A 13 24.46 -9.50 -51.04
C ASN A 13 25.59 -9.43 -49.92
N THR A 14 25.99 -10.60 -49.38
CA THR A 14 27.33 -11.03 -48.85
C THR A 14 28.06 -10.31 -47.67
N THR A 15 28.45 -11.06 -46.61
CA THR A 15 29.79 -11.72 -46.43
C THR A 15 30.09 -12.14 -44.97
N GLN A 16 30.79 -13.27 -44.88
CA GLN A 16 31.15 -14.17 -43.77
C GLN A 16 32.34 -13.74 -42.88
N LYS A 17 32.43 -14.38 -41.69
CA LYS A 17 33.58 -15.11 -41.05
C LYS A 17 33.40 -15.04 -39.52
N GLY A 18 33.55 -16.06 -38.67
CA GLY A 18 34.11 -17.41 -38.76
C GLY A 18 34.96 -17.71 -37.51
N ALA A 19 34.83 -18.94 -36.96
CA ALA A 19 35.61 -19.61 -35.89
C ALA A 19 35.20 -19.34 -34.42
N GLY A 20 34.95 -20.34 -33.56
CA GLY A 20 34.94 -21.80 -33.70
C GLY A 20 34.88 -22.52 -32.34
N ASN A 21 34.21 -23.69 -32.34
CA ASN A 21 34.47 -24.95 -31.59
C ASN A 21 34.37 -24.94 -30.05
N GLN A 22 33.92 -25.97 -29.32
CA GLN A 22 33.69 -27.41 -29.55
C GLN A 22 32.72 -27.89 -28.43
N SER A 23 31.63 -28.60 -28.74
CA SER A 23 31.45 -30.05 -28.55
C SER A 23 31.59 -30.57 -27.11
N ILE A 24 30.54 -31.20 -26.54
CA ILE A 24 30.47 -32.65 -26.27
C ILE A 24 29.12 -33.00 -25.60
N ASP A 25 28.71 -34.19 -25.99
CA ASP A 25 27.44 -34.88 -25.94
C ASP A 25 27.16 -35.59 -24.59
N SER A 26 25.88 -35.94 -24.40
CA SER A 26 25.41 -37.21 -23.80
C SER A 26 25.41 -37.43 -22.28
N ASN A 27 24.20 -37.29 -21.71
CA ASN A 27 23.37 -38.30 -21.02
C ASN A 27 23.81 -39.06 -19.75
N LYS A 28 22.75 -39.25 -18.92
CA LYS A 28 22.45 -40.32 -17.95
C LYS A 28 23.01 -40.16 -16.53
N GLU A 29 22.13 -39.86 -15.56
CA GLU A 29 21.46 -40.85 -14.65
C GLU A 29 22.47 -41.33 -13.61
N GLU A 30 22.36 -41.10 -12.30
CA GLU A 30 21.28 -41.32 -11.34
C GLU A 30 21.67 -40.58 -10.05
N VAL A 31 20.72 -39.96 -9.32
CA VAL A 31 20.43 -40.35 -7.93
C VAL A 31 18.97 -40.01 -7.67
N GLU A 32 18.21 -41.06 -7.44
CA GLU A 32 16.82 -41.09 -7.02
C GLU A 32 16.59 -40.34 -5.71
N ASN A 33 15.48 -39.60 -5.69
CA ASN A 33 14.44 -39.65 -4.65
C ASN A 33 14.76 -39.12 -3.24
N GLU A 34 14.02 -38.09 -2.83
CA GLU A 34 13.22 -38.00 -1.59
C GLU A 34 13.07 -36.54 -1.17
N GLN A 35 11.89 -35.95 -1.42
CA GLN A 35 11.07 -35.21 -0.43
C GLN A 35 9.99 -34.39 -1.15
N GLU A 36 8.94 -35.09 -1.54
CA GLU A 36 7.63 -34.51 -1.74
C GLU A 36 7.09 -34.04 -0.36
N LYS A 37 6.95 -32.72 -0.17
CA LYS A 37 5.82 -32.01 0.48
C LYS A 37 6.25 -30.68 1.11
N VAL A 38 5.44 -29.66 0.84
CA VAL A 38 5.49 -28.28 1.39
C VAL A 38 6.50 -27.34 0.70
N GLY A 39 6.43 -27.25 -0.62
CA GLY A 39 7.20 -26.24 -1.37
C GLY A 39 6.44 -25.56 -2.51
N GLU A 40 5.16 -25.88 -2.69
CA GLU A 40 4.39 -25.49 -3.87
C GLU A 40 3.47 -24.30 -3.58
N VAL A 41 3.99 -23.17 -3.06
CA VAL A 41 3.36 -21.84 -3.21
C VAL A 41 4.38 -20.71 -2.98
N ILE A 42 5.60 -20.78 -3.51
CA ILE A 42 6.52 -19.62 -3.41
C ILE A 42 7.43 -19.56 -4.64
N GLU A 43 6.89 -19.19 -5.80
CA GLU A 43 7.68 -18.56 -6.86
C GLU A 43 6.75 -18.01 -7.96
N GLU A 44 6.13 -16.87 -7.67
CA GLU A 44 5.82 -15.84 -8.68
C GLU A 44 5.35 -14.57 -7.95
N VAL A 45 6.30 -13.86 -7.34
CA VAL A 45 6.13 -12.42 -7.11
C VAL A 45 7.36 -11.77 -7.72
N ILE A 46 7.15 -11.21 -8.91
CA ILE A 46 8.10 -10.38 -9.61
C ILE A 46 8.41 -9.19 -8.68
N GLU A 47 9.68 -9.01 -8.29
CA GLU A 47 10.13 -7.86 -7.50
C GLU A 47 9.99 -6.58 -8.35
N GLU A 48 8.82 -5.95 -8.31
CA GLU A 48 8.73 -4.52 -8.62
C GLU A 48 9.40 -3.76 -7.48
N GLU A 49 10.54 -3.13 -7.77
CA GLU A 49 11.30 -2.33 -6.81
C GLU A 49 10.54 -1.02 -6.51
N TYR A 50 9.64 -1.05 -5.53
CA TYR A 50 8.99 0.16 -5.02
C TYR A 50 9.94 0.94 -4.11
N GLU A 51 10.00 2.27 -4.27
CA GLU A 51 10.73 3.13 -3.33
C GLU A 51 10.20 2.93 -1.90
N ILE A 52 11.11 2.91 -0.92
CA ILE A 52 10.74 2.75 0.49
C ILE A 52 9.78 3.89 0.89
N PRO A 53 8.58 3.58 1.41
CA PRO A 53 7.60 4.60 1.76
C PRO A 53 8.13 5.53 2.85
N GLN A 54 7.94 6.84 2.68
CA GLN A 54 8.42 7.85 3.64
C GLN A 54 7.25 8.57 4.28
N THR A 55 7.19 8.52 5.61
CA THR A 55 6.38 9.49 6.37
C THR A 55 7.03 10.87 6.29
N GLY A 56 6.24 11.94 6.47
CA GLY A 56 6.73 13.30 6.25
C GLY A 56 6.73 13.75 4.78
N LYS A 57 6.46 12.84 3.84
CA LYS A 57 6.39 13.11 2.40
C LYS A 57 5.16 12.46 1.77
N MET A 58 4.84 12.89 0.55
CA MET A 58 3.77 12.30 -0.24
C MET A 58 4.27 11.08 -1.00
N ASN A 59 3.52 9.99 -0.96
CA ASN A 59 3.82 8.77 -1.71
C ASN A 59 2.78 8.62 -2.82
N VAL A 60 3.22 8.44 -4.07
CA VAL A 60 2.31 8.33 -5.23
C VAL A 60 2.13 6.87 -5.59
N VAL A 61 0.89 6.41 -5.59
CA VAL A 61 0.49 5.05 -5.93
C VAL A 61 0.14 4.98 -7.40
N THR A 62 0.75 4.02 -8.09
CA THR A 62 0.74 3.91 -9.56
C THR A 62 0.28 2.55 -10.07
N SER A 63 -0.16 1.65 -9.18
CA SER A 63 -0.70 0.33 -9.50
C SER A 63 -1.48 -0.20 -8.30
N ASP A 64 -2.32 -1.22 -8.54
CA ASP A 64 -3.00 -1.96 -7.48
C ASP A 64 -2.01 -2.65 -6.52
N ASN A 65 -0.96 -3.27 -7.05
CA ASN A 65 0.09 -3.92 -6.25
C ASN A 65 0.82 -2.93 -5.34
N HIS A 66 1.12 -1.71 -5.84
CA HIS A 66 1.74 -0.68 -5.02
C HIS A 66 0.82 -0.28 -3.86
N PHE A 67 -0.49 -0.14 -4.12
CA PHE A 67 -1.46 0.17 -3.07
C PHE A 67 -1.46 -0.92 -1.98
N GLU A 68 -1.55 -2.20 -2.39
CA GLU A 68 -1.55 -3.34 -1.47
C GLU A 68 -0.24 -3.43 -0.67
N TYR A 69 0.91 -3.19 -1.31
CA TYR A 69 2.21 -3.09 -0.66
C TYR A 69 2.21 -2.01 0.44
N LEU A 70 1.69 -0.80 0.14
CA LEU A 70 1.64 0.26 1.14
C LEU A 70 0.73 -0.10 2.32
N LEU A 71 -0.42 -0.74 2.08
CA LEU A 71 -1.30 -1.23 3.16
C LEU A 71 -0.59 -2.24 4.06
N GLN A 72 0.15 -3.17 3.48
CA GLN A 72 0.94 -4.15 4.22
C GLN A 72 2.08 -3.49 4.99
N TYR A 73 2.83 -2.58 4.35
CA TYR A 73 3.89 -1.79 4.99
C TYR A 73 3.34 -1.02 6.20
N GLY A 74 2.21 -0.32 6.04
CA GLY A 74 1.59 0.42 7.15
C GLY A 74 1.18 -0.49 8.30
N LYS A 75 0.72 -1.71 8.02
CA LYS A 75 0.41 -2.71 9.05
C LYS A 75 1.66 -3.18 9.80
N GLU A 76 2.74 -3.50 9.11
CA GLU A 76 4.00 -3.96 9.71
C GLU A 76 4.68 -2.89 10.57
N HIS A 77 4.60 -1.63 10.13
CA HIS A 77 5.19 -0.50 10.83
C HIS A 77 4.22 0.23 11.77
N ASN A 78 2.99 -0.29 11.95
CA ASN A 78 1.93 0.30 12.78
C ASN A 78 1.68 1.79 12.44
N LEU A 79 1.70 2.11 11.15
CA LEU A 79 1.37 3.41 10.59
C LEU A 79 -0.10 3.45 10.20
N THR A 80 -0.71 4.62 10.38
CA THR A 80 -2.00 4.90 9.75
C THR A 80 -1.75 5.42 8.35
N ILE A 81 -2.49 4.93 7.37
CA ILE A 81 -2.42 5.42 6.00
C ILE A 81 -3.63 6.30 5.76
N VAL A 82 -3.43 7.46 5.17
CA VAL A 82 -4.51 8.30 4.65
C VAL A 82 -4.30 8.39 3.14
N ALA A 83 -5.31 8.07 2.36
CA ALA A 83 -5.29 8.06 0.91
C ALA A 83 -6.14 9.19 0.34
N ASP A 84 -5.62 9.89 -0.67
CA ASP A 84 -6.36 10.77 -1.59
C ASP A 84 -6.52 10.04 -2.93
N PHE A 85 -7.73 9.57 -3.22
CA PHE A 85 -8.08 9.00 -4.52
C PHE A 85 -8.45 10.12 -5.48
N PHE A 86 -7.74 10.19 -6.60
CA PHE A 86 -7.82 11.30 -7.54
C PHE A 86 -7.72 10.85 -9.00
N ASP A 87 -8.06 11.78 -9.90
CA ASP A 87 -7.87 11.71 -11.35
C ASP A 87 -7.22 13.05 -11.81
N LEU A 88 -6.36 12.99 -12.82
CA LEU A 88 -5.72 14.15 -13.46
C LEU A 88 -6.68 15.11 -14.16
N TYR A 89 -7.90 14.67 -14.52
CA TYR A 89 -8.93 15.49 -15.15
C TYR A 89 -9.97 16.02 -14.15
N CYS A 90 -9.80 15.73 -12.87
CA CYS A 90 -10.67 16.19 -11.79
C CYS A 90 -10.28 17.59 -11.30
N GLY A 91 -11.09 18.61 -11.64
CA GLY A 91 -10.96 19.99 -11.14
C GLY A 91 -10.86 20.10 -9.61
N PRO A 92 -11.80 19.54 -8.81
CA PRO A 92 -11.71 19.61 -7.35
C PRO A 92 -10.47 18.92 -6.78
N CYS A 93 -10.01 17.84 -7.40
CA CYS A 93 -8.80 17.13 -6.98
C CYS A 93 -7.55 18.03 -7.10
N LYS A 94 -7.43 18.79 -8.19
CA LYS A 94 -6.34 19.77 -8.36
C LYS A 94 -6.36 20.87 -7.31
N LEU A 95 -7.56 21.29 -6.89
CA LEU A 95 -7.71 22.33 -5.87
C LEU A 95 -7.30 21.84 -4.48
N ILE A 96 -7.60 20.59 -4.11
CA ILE A 96 -7.25 20.06 -2.77
C ILE A 96 -5.80 19.59 -2.66
N ALA A 97 -5.22 19.07 -3.75
CA ALA A 97 -3.90 18.46 -3.76
C ALA A 97 -2.83 19.24 -2.97
N PRO A 98 -2.64 20.58 -3.15
CA PRO A 98 -1.60 21.30 -2.40
C PRO A 98 -1.88 21.37 -0.89
N TYR A 99 -3.14 21.35 -0.45
CA TYR A 99 -3.48 21.33 0.97
C TYR A 99 -3.23 19.95 1.58
N TYR A 100 -3.60 18.90 0.84
CA TYR A 100 -3.36 17.52 1.25
C TYR A 100 -1.85 17.21 1.34
N GLU A 101 -1.06 17.68 0.37
CA GLU A 101 0.40 17.53 0.36
C GLU A 101 1.11 18.21 1.53
N GLN A 102 0.58 19.35 2.00
CA GLN A 102 1.11 20.03 3.18
C GLN A 102 0.91 19.26 4.49
N LEU A 103 0.02 18.26 4.53
CA LEU A 103 -0.23 17.47 5.74
C LEU A 103 0.88 16.46 6.02
N ALA A 104 1.48 15.91 4.95
CA ALA A 104 2.52 14.90 5.07
C ALA A 104 3.67 15.31 6.02
N PRO A 105 4.32 16.49 5.86
CA PRO A 105 5.39 16.92 6.76
C PRO A 105 4.92 17.29 8.17
N ILE A 106 3.62 17.53 8.39
CA ILE A 106 3.06 17.90 9.70
C ILE A 106 2.83 16.65 10.56
N TYR A 107 2.41 15.53 9.95
CA TYR A 107 2.01 14.31 10.66
C TYR A 107 2.90 13.12 10.30
N ASN A 108 4.06 13.02 10.95
CA ASN A 108 5.06 11.96 10.68
C ASN A 108 4.63 10.53 11.09
N ASP A 109 3.55 10.40 11.86
CA ASP A 109 2.98 9.10 12.28
C ASP A 109 1.89 8.59 11.33
N ILE A 110 1.70 9.30 10.20
CA ILE A 110 0.72 9.01 9.15
C ILE A 110 1.47 8.93 7.83
N LEU A 111 1.19 7.89 7.07
CA LEU A 111 1.64 7.74 5.69
C LEU A 111 0.57 8.35 4.77
N PHE A 112 0.89 9.44 4.10
CA PHE A 112 -0.01 10.06 3.12
C PHE A 112 0.29 9.52 1.74
N ILE A 113 -0.76 9.10 1.03
CA ILE A 113 -0.67 8.49 -0.28
C ILE A 113 -1.66 9.14 -1.24
N LYS A 114 -1.25 9.32 -2.50
CA LYS A 114 -2.14 9.72 -3.59
C LYS A 114 -2.33 8.54 -4.53
N VAL A 115 -3.59 8.15 -4.74
CA VAL A 115 -3.93 6.99 -5.56
C VAL A 115 -4.61 7.49 -6.84
N ASP A 116 -3.92 7.28 -7.96
CA ASP A 116 -4.43 7.55 -9.29
C ASP A 116 -5.42 6.43 -9.67
N ILE A 117 -6.71 6.75 -9.74
CA ILE A 117 -7.75 5.74 -9.94
C ILE A 117 -7.67 5.07 -11.32
N ASP A 118 -7.09 5.74 -12.32
CA ASP A 118 -6.91 5.19 -13.66
C ASP A 118 -5.85 4.08 -13.67
N LYS A 119 -4.93 4.10 -12.68
CA LYS A 119 -3.83 3.15 -12.54
C LYS A 119 -4.12 2.03 -11.53
N ALA A 120 -5.05 2.24 -10.60
CA ALA A 120 -5.42 1.29 -9.57
C ALA A 120 -6.90 0.89 -9.73
N ASN A 121 -7.20 0.20 -10.83
CA ASN A 121 -8.57 -0.10 -11.24
C ASN A 121 -9.26 -1.10 -10.31
N GLU A 122 -8.53 -2.13 -9.86
CA GLU A 122 -9.10 -3.12 -8.94
C GLU A 122 -9.39 -2.49 -7.58
N THR A 123 -8.47 -1.67 -7.07
CA THR A 123 -8.62 -0.91 -5.83
C THR A 123 -9.83 0.02 -5.92
N THR A 124 -9.96 0.74 -7.03
CA THR A 124 -11.09 1.66 -7.27
C THR A 124 -12.43 0.93 -7.19
N GLN A 125 -12.52 -0.27 -7.77
CA GLN A 125 -13.73 -1.10 -7.71
C GLN A 125 -13.96 -1.65 -6.30
N LYS A 126 -12.93 -2.22 -5.65
CA LYS A 126 -12.98 -2.75 -4.28
C LYS A 126 -13.45 -1.70 -3.26
N MET A 127 -13.02 -0.46 -3.45
CA MET A 127 -13.35 0.69 -2.58
C MET A 127 -14.66 1.40 -2.98
N GLU A 128 -15.35 0.91 -4.02
CA GLU A 128 -16.60 1.47 -4.55
C GLU A 128 -16.51 2.98 -4.82
N LEU A 129 -15.41 3.46 -5.41
CA LEU A 129 -15.21 4.89 -5.64
C LEU A 129 -16.18 5.41 -6.70
N ASP A 130 -17.13 6.27 -6.27
CA ASP A 130 -18.19 6.82 -7.12
C ASP A 130 -18.09 8.35 -7.32
N SER A 131 -17.14 8.99 -6.63
CA SER A 131 -16.94 10.42 -6.63
C SER A 131 -15.50 10.79 -6.24
N LEU A 132 -15.01 11.90 -6.79
CA LEU A 132 -13.64 12.37 -6.58
C LEU A 132 -13.59 13.85 -6.14
N PRO A 133 -12.59 14.24 -5.33
CA PRO A 133 -11.66 13.34 -4.63
C PRO A 133 -12.39 12.49 -3.58
N THR A 134 -11.86 11.32 -3.27
CA THR A 134 -12.30 10.51 -2.12
C THR A 134 -11.14 10.32 -1.18
N PHE A 135 -11.39 10.50 0.11
CA PHE A 135 -10.37 10.27 1.14
C PHE A 135 -10.70 9.01 1.93
N ALA A 136 -9.73 8.14 2.14
CA ALA A 136 -9.88 6.99 3.02
C ALA A 136 -8.74 6.92 4.04
N ALA A 137 -9.02 6.37 5.21
CA ALA A 137 -8.00 6.06 6.20
C ALA A 137 -7.95 4.55 6.44
N PHE A 138 -6.75 4.02 6.60
CA PHE A 138 -6.49 2.61 6.83
C PHE A 138 -5.62 2.41 8.08
N GLU A 139 -5.92 1.39 8.86
CA GLU A 139 -5.14 1.00 10.03
C GLU A 139 -5.03 -0.53 10.10
N ASN A 140 -3.81 -1.04 10.30
CA ASN A 140 -3.50 -2.48 10.25
C ASN A 140 -3.93 -3.17 8.92
N GLY A 141 -3.84 -2.45 7.80
CA GLY A 141 -4.19 -2.96 6.47
C GLY A 141 -5.70 -3.04 6.19
N ALA A 142 -6.55 -2.53 7.08
CA ALA A 142 -8.01 -2.49 6.89
C ALA A 142 -8.52 -1.06 6.79
N GLU A 143 -9.58 -0.85 6.01
CA GLU A 143 -10.27 0.44 5.93
C GLU A 143 -10.89 0.80 7.28
N LEU A 144 -10.57 1.99 7.77
CA LEU A 144 -11.15 2.56 8.98
C LEU A 144 -12.36 3.43 8.66
N THR A 145 -12.23 4.29 7.66
CA THR A 145 -13.28 5.22 7.23
C THR A 145 -12.98 5.70 5.83
N THR A 146 -14.05 5.91 5.06
CA THR A 146 -14.00 6.56 3.74
C THR A 146 -14.94 7.75 3.72
N VAL A 147 -14.49 8.83 3.12
CA VAL A 147 -15.26 10.05 2.92
C VAL A 147 -15.22 10.42 1.45
N LYS A 148 -16.33 10.11 0.80
CA LYS A 148 -16.59 10.41 -0.60
C LYS A 148 -17.07 11.86 -0.73
N THR A 149 -16.41 12.68 -1.55
CA THR A 149 -16.79 14.09 -1.69
C THR A 149 -17.69 14.29 -2.90
N ARG A 150 -18.84 14.97 -2.71
CA ARG A 150 -19.78 15.28 -3.79
C ARG A 150 -19.61 16.70 -4.32
N LEU A 151 -18.37 17.06 -4.66
CA LEU A 151 -18.06 18.41 -5.11
C LEU A 151 -18.50 18.61 -6.56
N LYS A 152 -19.65 19.26 -6.76
CA LYS A 152 -20.05 19.75 -8.06
C LYS A 152 -19.40 21.11 -8.29
N MET A 153 -18.51 21.18 -9.29
CA MET A 153 -17.90 22.42 -9.76
C MET A 153 -19.00 23.42 -10.14
N ALA A 154 -19.23 24.43 -9.29
CA ALA A 154 -19.80 25.70 -9.71
C ALA A 154 -19.32 26.76 -8.71
N GLU A 155 -18.45 27.65 -9.18
CA GLU A 155 -17.96 28.88 -8.53
C GLU A 155 -16.90 28.76 -7.42
N GLU A 156 -15.99 29.75 -7.41
CA GLU A 156 -14.84 29.90 -6.52
C GLU A 156 -15.20 29.98 -5.02
N GLN A 157 -16.43 30.41 -4.70
CA GLN A 157 -16.92 30.52 -3.32
C GLN A 157 -16.96 29.14 -2.60
N LYS A 158 -17.05 28.04 -3.36
CA LYS A 158 -17.06 26.67 -2.82
C LYS A 158 -15.69 26.15 -2.39
N LEU A 159 -14.60 26.80 -2.78
CA LEU A 159 -13.26 26.38 -2.37
C LEU A 159 -13.08 26.57 -0.86
N LYS A 160 -13.62 27.65 -0.29
CA LYS A 160 -13.52 27.94 1.15
C LYS A 160 -14.34 26.95 1.97
N ASP A 161 -15.58 26.69 1.55
CA ASP A 161 -16.45 25.68 2.16
C ASP A 161 -15.83 24.30 2.09
N PHE A 162 -15.13 24.01 0.99
CA PHE A 162 -14.40 22.76 0.83
C PHE A 162 -13.15 22.66 1.69
N CYS A 163 -12.34 23.73 1.81
CA CYS A 163 -11.24 23.77 2.76
C CYS A 163 -11.74 23.55 4.19
N ASP A 164 -12.90 24.13 4.54
CA ASP A 164 -13.50 23.97 5.87
C ASP A 164 -14.08 22.56 6.07
N LEU A 165 -14.67 21.96 5.03
CA LEU A 165 -15.09 20.55 5.01
C LEU A 165 -13.88 19.61 5.16
N PHE A 166 -12.80 19.87 4.43
CA PHE A 166 -11.57 19.08 4.47
C PHE A 166 -10.87 19.21 5.82
N LYS A 167 -10.83 20.40 6.43
CA LYS A 167 -10.34 20.58 7.81
C LYS A 167 -11.20 19.81 8.81
N SER A 168 -12.53 19.87 8.67
CA SER A 168 -13.44 19.12 9.54
C SER A 168 -13.26 17.61 9.37
N LEU A 169 -13.05 17.15 8.14
CA LEU A 169 -12.77 15.77 7.81
C LEU A 169 -11.44 15.30 8.41
N LEU A 170 -10.38 16.07 8.20
CA LEU A 170 -9.07 15.81 8.74
C LEU A 170 -9.12 15.77 10.28
N PHE A 171 -9.84 16.71 10.90
CA PHE A 171 -10.07 16.72 12.34
C PHE A 171 -10.80 15.45 12.79
N TYR A 172 -11.85 15.03 12.09
CA TYR A 172 -12.56 13.78 12.38
C TYR A 172 -11.64 12.55 12.28
N ILE A 173 -10.85 12.44 11.21
CA ILE A 173 -9.88 11.35 11.00
C ILE A 173 -8.85 11.34 12.13
N ILE A 174 -8.26 12.49 12.47
CA ILE A 174 -7.28 12.60 13.57
C ILE A 174 -7.92 12.21 14.90
N VAL A 175 -9.12 12.71 15.20
CA VAL A 175 -9.85 12.37 16.44
C VAL A 175 -10.13 10.87 16.50
N LYS A 176 -10.56 10.27 15.39
CA LYS A 176 -10.80 8.82 15.31
C LYS A 176 -9.53 8.00 15.51
N ILE A 177 -8.44 8.37 14.85
CA ILE A 177 -7.13 7.74 15.03
C ILE A 177 -6.70 7.81 16.51
N VAL A 178 -6.81 8.99 17.13
CA VAL A 178 -6.47 9.18 18.56
C VAL A 178 -7.37 8.33 19.46
N GLU A 179 -8.67 8.23 19.16
CA GLU A 179 -9.64 7.40 19.89
C GLU A 179 -9.27 5.91 19.82
N ILE A 180 -8.91 5.41 18.62
CA ILE A 180 -8.51 4.03 18.38
C ILE A 180 -7.20 3.70 19.11
N ARG A 181 -6.19 4.55 18.98
CA ARG A 181 -4.89 4.37 19.65
C ARG A 181 -5.03 4.41 21.17
N LYS A 182 -5.88 5.29 21.73
CA LYS A 182 -6.20 5.31 23.17
C LYS A 182 -6.86 4.02 23.65
N ARG A 183 -7.80 3.46 22.89
CA ARG A 183 -8.43 2.17 23.21
C ARG A 183 -7.42 1.03 23.22
N LYS A 184 -6.55 0.96 22.21
CA LYS A 184 -5.46 -0.04 22.11
C LYS A 184 -4.52 0.05 23.32
N LEU A 185 -4.08 1.26 23.68
CA LEU A 185 -3.23 1.50 24.85
C LEU A 185 -3.92 1.09 26.16
N THR A 186 -5.18 1.47 26.35
CA THR A 186 -5.95 1.12 27.55
C THR A 186 -6.09 -0.39 27.71
N LEU A 187 -6.34 -1.11 26.61
CA LEU A 187 -6.44 -2.56 26.58
C LEU A 187 -5.11 -3.23 26.94
N ILE A 188 -4.00 -2.76 26.37
CA ILE A 188 -2.65 -3.24 26.71
C ILE A 188 -2.35 -3.03 28.19
N VAL A 189 -2.57 -1.83 28.72
CA VAL A 189 -2.36 -1.50 30.14
C VAL A 189 -3.23 -2.38 31.03
N PHE A 190 -4.49 -2.62 30.65
CA PHE A 190 -5.39 -3.51 31.36
C PHE A 190 -4.86 -4.95 31.42
N HIS A 191 -4.38 -5.50 30.30
CA HIS A 191 -3.79 -6.84 30.27
C HIS A 191 -2.49 -6.93 31.07
N LEU A 192 -1.61 -5.92 30.99
CA LEU A 192 -0.40 -5.85 31.79
C LEU A 192 -0.71 -5.81 33.29
N PHE A 193 -1.70 -5.02 33.70
CA PHE A 193 -2.13 -4.92 35.10
C PHE A 193 -2.75 -6.22 35.61
N LYS A 194 -3.56 -6.90 34.77
CA LYS A 194 -4.11 -8.23 35.09
C LYS A 194 -3.00 -9.27 35.28
N ARG A 195 -1.99 -9.29 34.39
CA ARG A 195 -0.82 -10.17 34.47
C ARG A 195 0.01 -9.86 35.72
N LEU A 196 0.23 -8.59 36.04
CA LEU A 196 0.95 -8.17 37.24
C LEU A 196 0.23 -8.62 38.53
N LYS A 197 -1.09 -8.39 38.61
CA LYS A 197 -1.91 -8.87 39.74
C LYS A 197 -1.83 -10.38 39.90
N TYR A 198 -1.91 -11.13 38.81
CA TYR A 198 -1.76 -12.58 38.82
C TYR A 198 -0.40 -13.02 39.37
N LEU A 199 0.70 -12.44 38.86
CA LEU A 199 2.06 -12.77 39.31
C LEU A 199 2.30 -12.43 40.79
N LEU A 200 1.78 -11.29 41.27
CA LEU A 200 1.87 -10.91 42.67
C LEU A 200 1.09 -11.87 43.58
N SER A 201 -0.09 -12.32 43.15
CA SER A 201 -0.87 -13.34 43.86
C SER A 201 -0.11 -14.67 43.93
N HIS A 202 0.43 -15.13 42.80
CA HIS A 202 1.14 -16.40 42.72
C HIS A 202 2.44 -16.40 43.54
N LYS A 203 3.20 -15.29 43.55
CA LYS A 203 4.39 -15.14 44.42
C LYS A 203 4.02 -15.25 45.90
N LYS A 204 2.96 -14.56 46.35
CA LYS A 204 2.48 -14.63 47.75
C LYS A 204 2.10 -16.07 48.15
N THR A 205 1.43 -16.80 47.27
CA THR A 205 1.04 -18.21 47.53
C THR A 205 2.26 -19.12 47.66
N VAL A 206 3.27 -18.99 46.78
CA VAL A 206 4.50 -19.80 46.82
C VAL A 206 5.34 -19.48 48.07
N LEU A 207 5.47 -18.20 48.42
CA LEU A 207 6.17 -17.76 49.64
C LEU A 207 5.50 -18.27 50.92
N LYS A 208 4.16 -18.33 50.96
CA LYS A 208 3.43 -18.85 52.12
C LYS A 208 3.64 -20.36 52.30
N ARG A 209 3.74 -21.15 51.21
CA ARG A 209 4.03 -22.59 51.29
C ARG A 209 5.44 -22.89 51.78
N LYS A 210 6.47 -22.17 51.28
CA LYS A 210 7.87 -22.32 51.74
C LYS A 210 8.08 -21.98 53.22
N LYS A 211 7.19 -21.20 53.84
CA LYS A 211 7.23 -20.86 55.27
C LYS A 211 6.55 -21.90 56.18
N ILE A 212 5.79 -22.84 55.61
CA ILE A 212 5.11 -23.92 56.35
C ILE A 212 5.97 -25.20 56.35
N GLU A 213 6.89 -25.33 55.39
CA GLU A 213 7.78 -26.48 55.21
C GLU A 213 9.14 -26.35 55.94
N ASN A 214 9.43 -25.20 56.55
CA ASN A 214 10.61 -24.92 57.39
C ASN A 214 10.17 -24.58 58.82
#